data_AF-N8RCT1-F1
#
_entry.id   AF-N8RCT1-F1
#
_cell.length_a   1.000
_cell.length_b   1.000
_cell.length_c   1.000
_cell.angle_alpha   90.00
_cell.angle_beta   90.00
_cell.angle_gamma   90.00
#
_symmetry.space_group_name_H-M   'P 1'
#
loop_
_entity.id
_entity.type
_entity.pdbx_description
1 polymer ?
#
loop_
_entity_poly.entity_id
_entity_poly.type
_entity_poly.pdbx_seq_one_letter_code
_entity_poly.pdbx_strand_id
1 'polypeptide(L)'
;DPTDPTDPTDPTDPTDPTDPTDPTDPTDPTDPMIDLLDETSNYKKCYPFEFGVNYDEYDYKQNVYSAYDKHPNICFFSPDKILGKTLEYEILRVNPTADFLITDYMSNQDEIKKLMQACKDEKNLEDIVTLLKKKSKENTRIVKSIKANTNPDWTGDNKIQAIIAARYLNSVGKGENALELARILEENLEKKGTADFKDFIVPTYIKEAIEFLCQ
;
A
#
# COMPACT_ATOMS: atom_id res chain seq x y z
N ASP A 1 -84.41 -2.67 8.14
CA ASP A 1 -83.27 -1.85 7.69
C ASP A 1 -81.97 -2.58 7.90
N PRO A 2 -81.18 -2.81 6.84
CA PRO A 2 -79.78 -3.17 6.97
C PRO A 2 -78.96 -1.88 7.21
N THR A 3 -78.02 -1.93 8.15
CA THR A 3 -77.04 -0.86 8.39
C THR A 3 -75.98 -0.86 7.29
N ASP A 4 -75.73 0.30 6.70
CA ASP A 4 -74.72 0.53 5.67
C ASP A 4 -73.31 0.19 6.20
N PRO A 5 -72.44 -0.50 5.45
CA PRO A 5 -71.10 -0.81 5.91
C PRO A 5 -70.24 0.45 5.96
N THR A 6 -69.46 0.60 7.04
CA THR A 6 -68.46 1.67 7.17
C THR A 6 -67.32 1.45 6.19
N ASP A 7 -66.97 2.52 5.46
CA ASP A 7 -65.85 2.54 4.52
C ASP A 7 -64.52 2.23 5.23
N PRO A 8 -63.61 1.45 4.63
CA PRO A 8 -62.32 1.15 5.23
C PRO A 8 -61.42 2.40 5.25
N THR A 9 -60.67 2.56 6.33
CA THR A 9 -59.66 3.61 6.43
C THR A 9 -58.48 3.31 5.50
N ASP A 10 -58.03 4.34 4.78
CA ASP A 10 -56.86 4.27 3.89
C ASP A 10 -55.59 3.85 4.67
N PRO A 11 -54.74 2.99 4.09
CA PRO A 11 -53.49 2.59 4.73
C PRO A 11 -52.52 3.77 4.81
N THR A 12 -51.83 3.89 5.93
CA THR A 12 -50.72 4.85 6.08
C THR A 12 -49.56 4.49 5.17
N ASP A 13 -49.05 5.49 4.45
CA ASP A 13 -47.87 5.37 3.58
C ASP A 13 -46.65 4.86 4.38
N PRO A 14 -45.84 3.93 3.83
CA PRO A 14 -44.64 3.47 4.50
C PRO A 14 -43.62 4.60 4.60
N THR A 15 -42.91 4.67 5.72
CA THR A 15 -41.78 5.58 5.90
C THR A 15 -40.62 5.15 5.01
N ASP A 16 -40.00 6.12 4.34
CA ASP A 16 -38.81 5.93 3.51
C ASP A 16 -37.68 5.27 4.34
N PRO A 17 -36.97 4.25 3.82
CA PRO A 17 -35.86 3.65 4.53
C PRO A 17 -34.73 4.68 4.69
N THR A 18 -34.12 4.70 5.87
CA THR A 18 -32.88 5.46 6.10
C THR A 18 -31.76 4.93 5.21
N ASP A 19 -31.07 5.85 4.54
CA ASP A 19 -29.90 5.55 3.70
C ASP A 19 -28.84 4.80 4.53
N PRO A 20 -28.27 3.69 4.02
CA PRO A 20 -27.23 2.97 4.73
C PRO A 20 -26.02 3.88 4.93
N THR A 21 -25.46 3.86 6.14
CA THR A 21 -24.18 4.49 6.40
C THR A 21 -23.10 3.88 5.51
N ASP A 22 -22.31 4.74 4.86
CA ASP A 22 -21.18 4.34 4.02
C ASP A 22 -20.25 3.41 4.84
N PRO A 23 -19.92 2.20 4.34
CA PRO A 23 -19.03 1.30 5.07
C PRO A 23 -17.68 1.99 5.30
N THR A 24 -17.14 1.87 6.50
CA THR A 24 -15.76 2.30 6.77
C THR A 24 -14.81 1.50 5.86
N ASP A 25 -13.97 2.21 5.11
CA ASP A 25 -12.94 1.63 4.24
C ASP A 25 -12.17 0.54 5.02
N PRO A 26 -12.16 -0.72 4.56
CA PRO A 26 -11.48 -1.79 5.28
C PRO A 26 -10.02 -1.40 5.52
N THR A 27 -9.56 -1.56 6.76
CA THR A 27 -8.13 -1.39 7.05
C THR A 27 -7.35 -2.49 6.35
N ASP A 28 -6.45 -2.11 5.45
CA ASP A 28 -5.56 -3.03 4.72
C ASP A 28 -4.82 -3.93 5.73
N PRO A 29 -4.91 -5.26 5.60
CA PRO A 29 -4.62 -6.22 6.67
C PRO A 29 -3.20 -6.23 7.26
N THR A 30 -2.26 -5.43 6.75
CA THR A 30 -0.86 -5.40 7.22
C THR A 30 -0.22 -4.02 7.29
N ASP A 31 -0.99 -2.95 7.05
CA ASP A 31 -0.42 -1.61 6.99
C ASP A 31 0.08 -1.16 8.38
N PRO A 32 1.39 -0.88 8.56
CA PRO A 32 1.90 -0.40 9.85
C PRO A 32 1.27 0.96 10.19
N MET A 33 0.83 1.06 11.43
CA MET A 33 0.22 2.26 11.99
C MET A 33 1.00 2.75 13.21
N ILE A 34 1.01 4.07 13.38
CA ILE A 34 1.67 4.77 14.48
C ILE A 34 0.68 5.74 15.11
N ASP A 35 0.76 5.89 16.43
CA ASP A 35 -0.01 6.88 17.18
C ASP A 35 0.86 7.58 18.21
N LEU A 36 0.57 8.85 18.47
CA LEU A 36 1.26 9.63 19.51
C LEU A 36 0.69 9.24 20.87
N LEU A 37 1.55 9.12 21.89
CA LEU A 37 1.12 8.78 23.25
C LEU A 37 0.38 9.92 24.00
N ASP A 38 -0.10 10.96 23.30
CA ASP A 38 -0.89 12.06 23.88
C ASP A 38 -2.41 11.76 23.87
N GLU A 39 -3.17 12.32 24.82
CA GLU A 39 -4.54 11.86 25.14
C GLU A 39 -5.62 12.14 24.06
N THR A 40 -5.24 12.62 22.86
CA THR A 40 -6.16 12.90 21.74
C THR A 40 -5.90 12.05 20.50
N SER A 41 -5.39 10.82 20.71
CA SER A 41 -4.69 10.05 19.70
C SER A 41 -5.60 9.29 18.72
N ASN A 42 -5.13 9.17 17.48
CA ASN A 42 -5.73 8.33 16.45
C ASN A 42 -4.64 7.72 15.57
N TYR A 43 -4.59 6.39 15.48
CA TYR A 43 -3.60 5.69 14.66
C TYR A 43 -3.61 6.18 13.21
N LYS A 44 -2.41 6.53 12.72
CA LYS A 44 -2.16 6.94 11.34
C LYS A 44 -1.24 5.94 10.67
N LYS A 45 -1.38 5.79 9.36
CA LYS A 45 -0.48 4.96 8.55
C LYS A 45 0.96 5.51 8.62
N CYS A 46 1.93 4.63 8.82
CA CYS A 46 3.36 4.94 8.76
C CYS A 46 4.08 4.07 7.73
N TYR A 47 5.34 4.37 7.41
CA TYR A 47 6.14 3.48 6.58
C TYR A 47 6.65 2.29 7.38
N PRO A 48 6.93 1.14 6.74
CA PRO A 48 7.51 -0.02 7.44
C PRO A 48 8.81 0.31 8.16
N PHE A 49 9.66 1.17 7.57
CA PHE A 49 10.90 1.62 8.20
C PHE A 49 10.72 2.62 9.35
N GLU A 50 9.49 3.06 9.64
CA GLU A 50 9.15 3.88 10.82
C GLU A 50 8.66 3.04 12.00
N PHE A 51 8.26 1.80 11.75
CA PHE A 51 7.63 0.94 12.72
C PHE A 51 8.62 0.47 13.79
N GLY A 52 8.26 0.67 15.07
CA GLY A 52 9.08 0.25 16.21
C GLY A 52 10.39 1.03 16.39
N VAL A 53 10.54 2.18 15.74
CA VAL A 53 11.77 3.01 15.84
C VAL A 53 11.81 3.83 17.13
N ASN A 54 10.67 4.28 17.66
CA ASN A 54 10.62 5.12 18.86
C ASN A 54 9.40 4.83 19.74
N TYR A 55 9.52 3.84 20.62
CA TYR A 55 8.46 3.46 21.56
C TYR A 55 8.26 4.46 22.72
N ASP A 56 9.19 5.39 22.93
CA ASP A 56 9.06 6.41 23.98
C ASP A 56 8.07 7.51 23.58
N GLU A 57 7.92 7.78 22.28
CA GLU A 57 7.02 8.80 21.75
C GLU A 57 5.75 8.22 21.12
N TYR A 58 5.80 6.98 20.63
CA TYR A 58 4.74 6.42 19.81
C TYR A 58 4.33 5.02 20.23
N ASP A 59 3.03 4.76 20.10
CA ASP A 59 2.50 3.40 20.04
C ASP A 59 2.40 2.93 18.59
N TYR A 60 2.63 1.63 18.38
CA TYR A 60 2.69 1.02 17.06
C TYR A 60 1.71 -0.14 16.97
N LYS A 61 0.91 -0.16 15.90
CA LYS A 61 -0.01 -1.26 15.60
C LYS A 61 0.20 -1.76 14.19
N GLN A 62 0.22 -3.07 14.05
CA GLN A 62 0.17 -3.74 12.76
C GLN A 62 -0.87 -4.85 12.88
N ASN A 63 -1.79 -4.89 11.92
CA ASN A 63 -2.79 -5.94 11.89
C ASN A 63 -2.10 -7.29 11.63
N VAL A 64 -2.36 -8.26 12.50
CA VAL A 64 -1.87 -9.63 12.37
C VAL A 64 -3.06 -10.59 12.49
N TYR A 65 -3.47 -11.16 11.36
CA TYR A 65 -4.60 -12.11 11.31
C TYR A 65 -4.15 -13.52 11.65
N SER A 66 -3.89 -13.78 12.94
CA SER A 66 -3.48 -15.13 13.41
C SER A 66 -4.66 -16.05 13.74
N ALA A 67 -5.89 -15.52 13.80
CA ALA A 67 -7.07 -16.26 14.24
C ALA A 67 -7.43 -17.45 13.34
N TYR A 68 -6.96 -17.45 12.09
CA TYR A 68 -7.30 -18.45 11.07
C TYR A 68 -6.10 -19.26 10.59
N ASP A 69 -4.93 -19.14 11.24
CA ASP A 69 -3.71 -19.86 10.84
C ASP A 69 -3.90 -21.39 10.80
N LYS A 70 -4.89 -21.92 11.53
CA LYS A 70 -5.25 -23.35 11.58
C LYS A 70 -6.56 -23.68 10.87
N HIS A 71 -7.19 -22.73 10.20
CA HIS A 71 -8.49 -22.96 9.58
C HIS A 71 -8.32 -23.75 8.28
N PRO A 72 -9.10 -24.82 8.04
CA PRO A 72 -8.88 -25.71 6.90
C PRO A 72 -9.13 -25.05 5.54
N ASN A 73 -9.98 -24.01 5.50
CA ASN A 73 -10.45 -23.39 4.25
C ASN A 73 -10.18 -21.88 4.16
N ILE A 74 -9.48 -21.29 5.14
CA ILE A 74 -9.19 -19.85 5.13
C ILE A 74 -7.67 -19.73 5.18
N CYS A 75 -7.11 -19.07 4.16
CA CYS A 75 -5.69 -18.79 4.08
C CYS A 75 -5.50 -17.28 3.87
N PHE A 76 -4.51 -16.70 4.56
CA PHE A 76 -4.14 -15.30 4.45
C PHE A 76 -2.77 -15.21 3.80
N PHE A 77 -2.68 -14.43 2.72
CA PHE A 77 -1.43 -14.10 2.06
C PHE A 77 -1.23 -12.59 2.20
N SER A 78 -0.12 -12.20 2.80
CA SER A 78 0.17 -10.79 3.09
C SER A 78 1.59 -10.42 2.66
N PRO A 79 1.85 -9.12 2.43
CA PRO A 79 3.19 -8.58 2.35
C PRO A 79 4.09 -8.99 3.52
N ASP A 80 5.40 -8.81 3.32
CA ASP A 80 6.40 -9.01 4.35
C ASP A 80 6.08 -8.19 5.61
N LYS A 81 6.14 -8.81 6.80
CA LYS A 81 5.71 -8.17 8.04
C LYS A 81 6.62 -7.02 8.47
N ILE A 82 7.87 -7.01 8.02
CA ILE A 82 8.89 -6.04 8.43
C ILE A 82 9.10 -4.99 7.35
N LEU A 83 9.26 -5.45 6.11
CA LEU A 83 9.61 -4.61 4.97
C LEU A 83 8.38 -4.16 4.21
N GLY A 84 7.24 -4.84 4.33
CA GLY A 84 6.10 -4.69 3.45
C GLY A 84 5.02 -3.72 3.90
N LYS A 85 4.20 -3.26 2.94
CA LYS A 85 3.11 -2.30 3.18
C LYS A 85 1.86 -2.60 2.33
N THR A 86 1.46 -1.69 1.44
CA THR A 86 0.32 -1.86 0.50
C THR A 86 0.81 -2.47 -0.81
N LEU A 87 -0.12 -2.86 -1.69
CA LEU A 87 0.18 -3.38 -3.01
C LEU A 87 1.15 -2.50 -3.81
N GLU A 88 0.86 -1.20 -3.92
CA GLU A 88 1.67 -0.25 -4.70
C GLU A 88 3.09 -0.12 -4.17
N TYR A 89 3.22 -0.12 -2.85
CA TYR A 89 4.52 -0.11 -2.19
C TYR A 89 5.28 -1.40 -2.48
N GLU A 90 4.62 -2.56 -2.38
CA GLU A 90 5.25 -3.85 -2.60
C GLU A 90 5.75 -4.05 -4.02
N ILE A 91 4.95 -3.65 -5.01
CA ILE A 91 5.35 -3.77 -6.41
C ILE A 91 6.69 -3.09 -6.65
N LEU A 92 6.89 -1.88 -6.12
CA LEU A 92 8.13 -1.14 -6.34
C LEU A 92 9.26 -1.56 -5.40
N ARG A 93 8.95 -2.07 -4.21
CA ARG A 93 9.95 -2.64 -3.31
C ARG A 93 10.64 -3.84 -3.94
N VAL A 94 9.88 -4.72 -4.60
CA VAL A 94 10.42 -5.91 -5.28
C VAL A 94 10.85 -5.64 -6.73
N ASN A 95 10.50 -4.48 -7.31
CA ASN A 95 10.95 -4.04 -8.64
C ASN A 95 11.59 -2.64 -8.61
N PRO A 96 12.69 -2.43 -7.85
CA PRO A 96 13.23 -1.08 -7.59
C PRO A 96 13.86 -0.42 -8.83
N THR A 97 14.07 -1.14 -9.92
CA THR A 97 14.66 -0.64 -11.17
C THR A 97 13.68 -0.68 -12.35
N ALA A 98 12.41 -1.03 -12.13
CA ALA A 98 11.40 -1.15 -13.17
C ALA A 98 10.82 0.23 -13.54
N ASP A 99 11.62 1.04 -14.24
CA ASP A 99 11.26 2.41 -14.65
C ASP A 99 10.02 2.50 -15.54
N PHE A 100 9.66 1.42 -16.22
CA PHE A 100 8.48 1.32 -17.07
C PHE A 100 7.16 1.36 -16.30
N LEU A 101 7.20 1.17 -14.99
CA LEU A 101 6.06 1.35 -14.10
C LEU A 101 5.81 2.83 -13.75
N ILE A 102 6.73 3.73 -14.11
CA ILE A 102 6.65 5.16 -13.81
C ILE A 102 6.05 5.91 -14.99
N THR A 103 4.85 6.44 -14.80
CA THR A 103 4.05 7.10 -15.84
C THR A 103 4.15 8.62 -15.78
N ASP A 104 3.79 9.28 -16.88
CA ASP A 104 3.81 10.74 -16.98
C ASP A 104 2.78 11.45 -16.08
N TYR A 105 1.81 10.69 -15.56
CA TYR A 105 0.77 11.18 -14.65
C TYR A 105 1.24 11.28 -13.20
N MET A 106 2.37 10.66 -12.85
CA MET A 106 2.90 10.66 -11.48
C MET A 106 3.59 11.99 -11.16
N SER A 107 3.16 12.64 -10.07
CA SER A 107 3.56 14.00 -9.70
C SER A 107 5.06 14.21 -9.45
N ASN A 108 5.81 13.15 -9.14
CA ASN A 108 7.24 13.17 -8.83
C ASN A 108 8.06 12.20 -9.71
N GLN A 109 7.56 11.86 -10.90
CA GLN A 109 8.14 10.84 -11.78
C GLN A 109 9.65 11.00 -12.03
N ASP A 110 10.14 12.23 -12.25
CA ASP A 110 11.55 12.51 -12.50
C ASP A 110 12.44 12.19 -11.29
N GLU A 111 11.91 12.38 -10.08
CA GLU A 111 12.61 12.03 -8.84
C GLU A 111 12.69 10.51 -8.70
N ILE A 112 11.59 9.80 -8.94
CA ILE A 112 11.55 8.32 -8.85
C ILE A 112 12.50 7.71 -9.90
N LYS A 113 12.42 8.13 -11.17
CA LYS A 113 13.30 7.64 -12.25
C LYS A 113 14.78 7.84 -11.90
N LYS A 114 15.15 8.96 -11.26
CA LYS A 114 16.52 9.21 -10.78
C LYS A 114 16.94 8.26 -9.65
N LEU A 115 16.04 7.98 -8.71
CA LEU A 115 16.30 7.02 -7.63
C LEU A 115 16.46 5.60 -8.17
N MET A 116 15.59 5.19 -9.11
CA MET A 116 15.68 3.88 -9.78
C MET A 116 16.97 3.72 -10.58
N GLN A 117 17.37 4.77 -11.31
CA GLN A 117 18.64 4.76 -12.05
C GLN A 117 19.83 4.66 -11.09
N ALA A 118 19.83 5.39 -9.99
CA ALA A 118 20.88 5.29 -8.99
C ALA A 118 20.92 3.92 -8.30
N CYS A 119 19.76 3.28 -8.09
CA CYS A 119 19.69 1.90 -7.61
C CYS A 119 20.26 0.91 -8.64
N LYS A 120 19.96 1.10 -9.94
CA LYS A 120 20.53 0.32 -11.05
C LYS A 120 22.04 0.50 -11.18
N ASP A 121 22.54 1.69 -10.86
CA ASP A 121 23.97 2.02 -10.84
C ASP A 121 24.66 1.61 -9.51
N GLU A 122 23.99 0.80 -8.69
CA GLU A 122 24.49 0.26 -7.41
C GLU A 122 25.02 1.35 -6.45
N LYS A 123 24.38 2.51 -6.45
CA LYS A 123 24.72 3.60 -5.52
C LYS A 123 24.36 3.21 -4.09
N ASN A 124 25.19 3.66 -3.15
CA ASN A 124 24.95 3.40 -1.73
C ASN A 124 23.81 4.27 -1.18
N LEU A 125 23.36 3.96 0.04
CA LEU A 125 22.25 4.65 0.69
C LEU A 125 22.46 6.17 0.85
N GLU A 126 23.69 6.64 1.09
CA GLU A 126 23.95 8.08 1.27
C GLU A 126 23.85 8.86 -0.05
N ASP A 127 24.28 8.25 -1.15
CA ASP A 127 24.08 8.78 -2.50
C ASP A 127 22.58 8.88 -2.82
N ILE A 128 21.81 7.83 -2.51
CA ILE A 128 20.35 7.78 -2.71
C ILE A 128 19.64 8.87 -1.87
N VAL A 129 20.00 9.00 -0.59
CA VAL A 129 19.47 10.03 0.30
C VAL A 129 19.76 11.44 -0.22
N THR A 130 20.91 11.65 -0.87
CA THR A 130 21.29 12.96 -1.44
C THR A 130 20.41 13.34 -2.64
N LEU A 131 19.84 12.37 -3.36
CA LEU A 131 18.92 12.62 -4.47
C LEU A 131 17.53 13.10 -4.00
N LEU A 132 17.14 12.78 -2.78
CA LEU A 132 15.90 13.27 -2.18
C LEU A 132 16.05 14.76 -1.83
N LYS A 133 15.42 15.64 -2.62
CA LYS A 133 15.45 17.09 -2.36
C LYS A 133 14.89 17.39 -0.97
N LYS A 134 15.71 17.99 -0.10
CA LYS A 134 15.34 18.38 1.29
C LYS A 134 14.17 19.38 1.41
N LYS A 135 13.64 19.90 0.28
CA LYS A 135 12.55 20.89 0.29
C LYS A 135 11.17 20.27 0.53
N SER A 136 10.99 18.97 0.28
CA SER A 136 9.74 18.28 0.57
C SER A 136 9.70 17.84 2.04
N LYS A 137 8.60 18.15 2.74
CA LYS A 137 8.33 17.62 4.09
C LYS A 137 8.37 16.10 4.09
N GLU A 138 7.84 15.48 3.04
CA GLU A 138 7.79 14.04 2.89
C GLU A 138 9.20 13.44 2.69
N ASN A 139 10.02 14.02 1.81
CA ASN A 139 11.39 13.57 1.63
C ASN A 139 12.20 13.71 2.93
N THR A 140 11.98 14.79 3.68
CA THR A 140 12.65 15.00 4.97
C THR A 140 12.24 13.95 5.99
N ARG A 141 10.94 13.60 6.05
CA ARG A 141 10.41 12.51 6.89
C ARG A 141 11.07 11.18 6.52
N ILE A 142 11.03 10.79 5.24
CA ILE A 142 11.62 9.53 4.75
C ILE A 142 13.11 9.44 5.13
N VAL A 143 13.90 10.48 4.83
CA VAL A 143 15.34 10.49 5.15
C VAL A 143 15.59 10.37 6.66
N LYS A 144 14.83 11.12 7.48
CA LYS A 144 14.96 11.05 8.94
C LYS A 144 14.69 9.64 9.45
N SER A 145 13.57 9.05 9.02
CA SER A 145 13.13 7.72 9.46
C SER A 145 14.08 6.61 9.01
N ILE A 146 14.55 6.65 7.76
CA ILE A 146 15.54 5.69 7.23
C ILE A 146 16.86 5.72 8.03
N LYS A 147 17.32 6.92 8.41
CA LYS A 147 18.55 7.10 9.21
C LYS A 147 18.36 6.72 10.67
N ALA A 148 17.17 6.94 11.24
CA ALA A 148 16.85 6.58 12.61
C ALA A 148 16.62 5.06 12.79
N ASN A 149 16.24 4.35 11.73
CA ASN A 149 15.98 2.92 11.79
C ASN A 149 17.29 2.13 11.98
N THR A 150 17.45 1.53 13.14
CA THR A 150 18.59 0.69 13.54
C THR A 150 18.27 -0.80 13.58
N ASN A 151 17.07 -1.21 13.14
CA ASN A 151 16.67 -2.62 13.12
C ASN A 151 17.58 -3.38 12.13
N PRO A 152 18.21 -4.50 12.53
CA PRO A 152 19.14 -5.26 11.69
C PRO A 152 18.49 -5.85 10.42
N ASP A 153 17.18 -6.04 10.40
CA ASP A 153 16.46 -6.50 9.20
C ASP A 153 16.42 -5.43 8.11
N TRP A 154 16.71 -4.16 8.44
CA TRP A 154 16.80 -3.04 7.51
C TRP A 154 18.25 -2.80 7.05
N THR A 155 18.64 -3.49 5.98
CA THR A 155 19.93 -3.35 5.30
C THR A 155 20.00 -2.10 4.42
N GLY A 156 21.20 -1.75 3.93
CA GLY A 156 21.36 -0.63 2.98
C GLY A 156 20.50 -0.83 1.73
N ASP A 157 20.50 -2.03 1.16
CA ASP A 157 19.80 -2.34 -0.08
C ASP A 157 18.28 -2.27 0.08
N ASN A 158 17.73 -2.87 1.14
CA ASN A 158 16.28 -2.81 1.35
C ASN A 158 15.80 -1.44 1.84
N LYS A 159 16.65 -0.61 2.46
CA LYS A 159 16.37 0.81 2.71
C LYS A 159 16.27 1.59 1.39
N ILE A 160 17.12 1.31 0.40
CA ILE A 160 17.04 1.92 -0.94
C ILE A 160 15.73 1.52 -1.63
N GLN A 161 15.40 0.22 -1.62
CA GLN A 161 14.14 -0.29 -2.16
C GLN A 161 12.93 0.40 -1.51
N ALA A 162 12.94 0.53 -0.19
CA ALA A 162 11.87 1.18 0.56
C ALA A 162 11.75 2.69 0.30
N ILE A 163 12.85 3.39 0.04
CA ILE A 163 12.82 4.80 -0.38
C ILE A 163 12.08 4.90 -1.72
N ILE A 164 12.46 4.08 -2.71
CA ILE A 164 11.84 4.09 -4.05
C ILE A 164 10.35 3.76 -3.94
N ALA A 165 10.01 2.70 -3.21
CA ALA A 165 8.63 2.28 -2.96
C ALA A 165 7.80 3.35 -2.25
N ALA A 166 8.35 4.03 -1.24
CA ALA A 166 7.68 5.13 -0.54
C ALA A 166 7.40 6.31 -1.48
N ARG A 167 8.39 6.70 -2.29
CA ARG A 167 8.23 7.81 -3.24
C ARG A 167 7.22 7.51 -4.33
N TYR A 168 7.17 6.26 -4.80
CA TYR A 168 6.10 5.79 -5.69
C TYR A 168 4.74 5.81 -5.01
N LEU A 169 4.63 5.28 -3.78
CA LEU A 169 3.36 5.31 -3.05
C LEU A 169 2.84 6.74 -2.86
N ASN A 170 3.72 7.72 -2.69
CA ASN A 170 3.31 9.13 -2.59
C ASN A 170 2.87 9.76 -3.91
N SER A 171 3.11 9.11 -5.05
CA SER A 171 2.81 9.63 -6.38
C SER A 171 1.54 9.06 -6.98
N VAL A 172 0.99 8.01 -6.38
CA VAL A 172 -0.15 7.26 -6.90
C VAL A 172 -1.44 7.67 -6.20
N GLY A 173 -2.47 7.97 -7.00
CA GLY A 173 -3.85 8.12 -6.51
C GLY A 173 -4.54 6.77 -6.41
N LYS A 174 -5.40 6.58 -5.40
CA LYS A 174 -6.23 5.36 -5.28
C LYS A 174 -7.16 5.25 -6.50
N GLY A 175 -7.20 4.09 -7.16
CA GLY A 175 -8.10 3.81 -8.29
C GLY A 175 -7.47 3.99 -9.67
N GLU A 176 -7.09 5.21 -10.05
CA GLU A 176 -6.50 5.50 -11.38
C GLU A 176 -5.19 4.74 -11.62
N ASN A 177 -4.37 4.61 -10.57
CA ASN A 177 -3.08 3.91 -10.68
C ASN A 177 -3.24 2.40 -10.93
N ALA A 178 -4.31 1.77 -10.44
CA ALA A 178 -4.51 0.33 -10.58
C ALA A 178 -4.83 -0.07 -12.03
N LEU A 179 -5.70 0.68 -12.69
CA LEU A 179 -6.06 0.44 -14.09
C LEU A 179 -4.86 0.66 -15.01
N GLU A 180 -4.11 1.73 -14.79
CA GLU A 180 -2.94 2.06 -15.59
C GLU A 180 -1.81 1.02 -15.39
N LEU A 181 -1.59 0.59 -14.16
CA LEU A 181 -0.66 -0.49 -13.85
C LEU A 181 -1.05 -1.79 -14.56
N ALA A 182 -2.34 -2.17 -14.54
CA ALA A 182 -2.82 -3.36 -15.25
C ALA A 182 -2.53 -3.27 -16.75
N ARG A 183 -2.87 -2.13 -17.38
CA ARG A 183 -2.58 -1.87 -18.80
C ARG A 183 -1.09 -2.02 -19.12
N ILE A 184 -0.21 -1.40 -18.32
CA ILE A 184 1.25 -1.46 -18.51
C ILE A 184 1.77 -2.89 -18.42
N LEU A 185 1.29 -3.67 -17.43
CA LEU A 185 1.72 -5.04 -17.22
C LEU A 185 1.21 -5.98 -18.32
N GLU A 186 -0.02 -5.80 -18.79
CA GLU A 186 -0.59 -6.56 -19.91
C GLU A 186 0.16 -6.29 -21.22
N GLU A 187 0.39 -5.02 -21.56
CA GLU A 187 1.17 -4.65 -22.76
C GLU A 187 2.61 -5.13 -22.70
N ASN A 188 3.21 -5.17 -21.50
CA ASN A 188 4.52 -5.76 -21.30
C ASN A 188 4.48 -7.28 -21.46
N LEU A 189 3.43 -7.96 -20.97
CA LEU A 189 3.26 -9.40 -21.10
C LEU A 189 3.08 -9.83 -22.56
N GLU A 190 2.38 -9.05 -23.39
CA GLU A 190 2.26 -9.30 -24.83
C GLU A 190 3.62 -9.33 -25.56
N LYS A 191 4.61 -8.62 -25.02
CA LYS A 191 5.97 -8.56 -25.56
C LYS A 191 6.84 -9.74 -25.12
N LYS A 192 6.32 -10.67 -24.31
CA LYS A 192 7.10 -11.80 -23.77
C LYS A 192 7.77 -12.61 -24.89
N GLY A 193 9.08 -12.80 -24.75
CA GLY A 193 9.92 -13.47 -25.74
C GLY A 193 10.53 -12.54 -26.80
N THR A 194 10.27 -11.24 -26.73
CA THR A 194 10.89 -10.21 -27.58
C THR A 194 11.96 -9.43 -26.80
N ALA A 195 12.77 -8.64 -27.50
CA ALA A 195 13.76 -7.74 -26.89
C ALA A 195 13.13 -6.57 -26.12
N ASP A 196 11.84 -6.28 -26.36
CA ASP A 196 11.11 -5.19 -25.69
C ASP A 196 10.42 -5.64 -24.39
N PHE A 197 10.47 -6.94 -24.06
CA PHE A 197 9.97 -7.47 -22.79
C PHE A 197 10.80 -6.94 -21.63
N LYS A 198 10.13 -6.41 -20.60
CA LYS A 198 10.76 -5.96 -19.37
C LYS A 198 10.43 -6.93 -18.24
N ASP A 199 11.44 -7.43 -17.55
CA ASP A 199 11.22 -8.32 -16.42
C ASP A 199 10.43 -7.64 -15.31
N PHE A 200 9.51 -8.39 -14.72
CA PHE A 200 8.65 -7.95 -13.63
C PHE A 200 8.51 -9.07 -12.60
N ILE A 201 8.75 -8.74 -11.35
CA ILE A 201 8.63 -9.62 -10.21
C ILE A 201 7.25 -9.38 -9.59
N VAL A 202 6.39 -10.41 -9.65
CA VAL A 202 5.09 -10.39 -8.95
C VAL A 202 5.36 -10.53 -7.44
N PRO A 203 4.77 -9.67 -6.58
CA PRO A 203 4.88 -9.83 -5.13
C PRO A 203 4.48 -11.24 -4.69
N THR A 204 5.32 -11.88 -3.86
CA THR A 204 5.20 -13.30 -3.51
C THR A 204 3.83 -13.66 -2.97
N TYR A 205 3.27 -12.85 -2.07
CA TYR A 205 1.95 -13.11 -1.47
C TYR A 205 0.80 -13.14 -2.49
N ILE A 206 0.89 -12.36 -3.57
CA ILE A 206 -0.10 -12.38 -4.65
C ILE A 206 0.04 -13.66 -5.46
N LYS A 207 1.28 -14.02 -5.78
CA LYS A 207 1.57 -15.26 -6.50
C LYS A 207 1.05 -16.48 -5.71
N GLU A 208 1.39 -16.57 -4.43
CA GLU A 208 0.94 -17.65 -3.55
C GLU A 208 -0.58 -17.69 -3.39
N ALA A 209 -1.24 -16.52 -3.28
CA ALA A 209 -2.70 -16.46 -3.21
C ALA A 209 -3.38 -17.00 -4.47
N ILE A 210 -2.89 -16.62 -5.66
CA ILE A 210 -3.43 -17.11 -6.94
C ILE A 210 -3.15 -18.61 -7.10
N GLU A 211 -1.94 -19.05 -6.78
CA GLU A 211 -1.57 -20.48 -6.83
C GLU A 211 -2.43 -21.30 -5.89
N PHE A 212 -2.76 -20.80 -4.69
CA PHE A 212 -3.68 -21.46 -3.76
C PHE A 212 -5.12 -21.51 -4.31
N LEU A 213 -5.61 -20.43 -4.92
CA LEU A 213 -6.96 -20.36 -5.46
C LEU A 213 -7.17 -21.28 -6.68
N CYS A 214 -6.12 -21.52 -7.47
CA CYS A 214 -6.18 -22.31 -8.70
C CYS A 214 -5.86 -23.80 -8.53
N GLN A 215 -5.75 -24.31 -7.29
CA GLN A 215 -5.63 -25.74 -6.97
C GLN A 215 -6.94 -26.49 -7.19
#